data_AF-A0A966VVC0-F1
#
_entry.id   AF-A0A966VVC0-F1
#
_cell.length_a   1.000
_cell.length_b   1.000
_cell.length_c   1.000
_cell.angle_alpha   90.00
_cell.angle_beta   90.00
_cell.angle_gamma   90.00
#
_symmetry.space_group_name_H-M   'P 1'
#
loop_
_entity.id
_entity.type
_entity.pdbx_description
1 polymer ?
#
loop_
_entity_poly.entity_id
_entity_poly.type
_entity_poly.pdbx_seq_one_letter_code
_entity_poly.pdbx_strand_id
1 'polypeptide(L)'
;AVYYDSYVKFFFNDSTHQMPAGVRVFNKVGWAYGFLTDVSYVVDTVHQVDYFLSATLYVNSDGVVNDSKYDEETIGFPFLRELGGLVHQYELERNRRFRPTLGLQGVRYETRNWLDSRPATRNADN
;
A
#
# COMPACT_ATOMS: atom_id res chain seq x y z
N ALA A 1 2.60 7.73 -17.36
CA ALA A 1 3.20 8.02 -16.04
C ALA A 1 4.23 6.95 -15.71
N VAL A 2 5.29 7.29 -14.98
CA VAL A 2 6.17 6.32 -14.34
C VAL A 2 5.62 6.10 -12.94
N TYR A 3 5.18 4.89 -12.62
CA TYR A 3 4.67 4.55 -11.30
C TYR A 3 5.82 3.97 -10.46
N TYR A 4 6.03 4.54 -9.28
CA TYR A 4 7.01 4.05 -8.30
C TYR A 4 6.42 2.88 -7.49
N ASP A 5 7.28 2.10 -6.85
CA ASP A 5 6.86 0.86 -6.20
C ASP A 5 5.87 1.11 -5.04
N SER A 6 6.02 2.20 -4.28
CA SER A 6 5.08 2.54 -3.20
C SER A 6 3.74 3.16 -3.67
N TYR A 7 3.56 3.37 -4.99
CA TYR A 7 2.33 3.94 -5.53
C TYR A 7 1.15 3.06 -5.13
N VAL A 8 0.07 3.68 -4.62
CA VAL A 8 -1.14 3.04 -4.10
C VAL A 8 -0.94 2.01 -2.97
N LYS A 9 0.20 2.01 -2.28
CA LYS A 9 0.38 1.24 -1.03
C LYS A 9 0.24 2.19 0.14
N PHE A 10 -0.99 2.53 0.55
CA PHE A 10 -1.25 3.68 1.42
C PHE A 10 -0.58 3.57 2.79
N PHE A 11 -0.41 2.35 3.31
CA PHE A 11 0.35 2.10 4.55
C PHE A 11 1.87 2.38 4.43
N PHE A 12 2.41 2.45 3.22
CA PHE A 12 3.85 2.61 2.93
C PHE A 12 4.12 3.77 1.96
N ASN A 13 3.12 4.62 1.72
CA ASN A 13 3.23 5.71 0.75
C ASN A 13 3.84 6.93 1.43
N ASP A 14 5.16 7.04 1.34
CA ASP A 14 5.91 8.21 1.81
C ASP A 14 6.45 9.06 0.64
N SER A 15 7.08 10.19 0.99
CA SER A 15 7.67 11.12 0.02
C SER A 15 8.95 10.60 -0.64
N THR A 16 9.54 9.49 -0.17
CA THR A 16 10.75 8.90 -0.75
C THR A 16 10.41 8.07 -1.98
N HIS A 17 9.16 7.62 -2.09
CA HIS A 17 8.67 6.75 -3.15
C HIS A 17 9.39 5.39 -3.22
N GLN A 18 10.03 4.99 -2.11
CA GLN A 18 10.79 3.75 -1.99
C GLN A 18 10.14 2.82 -0.98
N MET A 19 10.04 1.54 -1.34
CA MET A 19 9.67 0.50 -0.38
C MET A 19 10.89 0.11 0.46
N PRO A 20 10.70 -0.19 1.77
CA PRO A 20 11.77 -0.76 2.57
C PRO A 20 12.32 -2.05 1.94
N ALA A 21 13.62 -2.27 2.07
CA ALA A 21 14.28 -3.42 1.45
C ALA A 21 13.69 -4.74 1.94
N GLY A 22 13.31 -5.62 1.00
CA GLY A 22 12.74 -6.94 1.31
C GLY A 22 11.27 -6.92 1.75
N VAL A 23 10.64 -5.74 1.87
CA VAL A 23 9.21 -5.59 2.11
C VAL A 23 8.44 -5.66 0.79
N ARG A 24 7.40 -6.47 0.77
CA ARG A 24 6.41 -6.56 -0.31
C ARG A 24 5.03 -6.35 0.25
N VAL A 25 4.21 -5.68 -0.55
CA VAL A 25 2.82 -5.38 -0.22
C VAL A 25 1.98 -5.82 -1.39
N PHE A 26 1.04 -6.72 -1.12
CA PHE A 26 0.02 -7.16 -2.05
C PHE A 26 -1.29 -6.59 -1.56
N ASN A 27 -1.81 -5.58 -2.26
CA ASN A 27 -2.96 -4.86 -1.76
C ASN A 27 -4.02 -4.58 -2.81
N LYS A 28 -5.20 -4.24 -2.30
CA LYS A 28 -6.26 -3.61 -3.07
C LYS A 28 -6.72 -2.38 -2.32
N VAL A 29 -6.71 -1.25 -3.02
CA VAL A 29 -7.15 0.04 -2.47
C VAL A 29 -8.49 0.49 -3.03
N GLY A 30 -9.18 1.30 -2.24
CA GLY A 30 -10.30 2.14 -2.65
C GLY A 30 -10.01 3.59 -2.27
N TRP A 31 -10.33 4.52 -3.18
CA TRP A 31 -10.21 5.96 -2.96
C TRP A 31 -11.32 6.65 -3.73
N ALA A 32 -12.36 7.09 -3.02
CA ALA A 32 -13.49 7.78 -3.64
C ALA A 32 -14.31 8.53 -2.58
N TYR A 33 -14.71 9.76 -2.90
CA TYR A 33 -15.67 10.54 -2.11
C TYR A 33 -15.29 10.66 -0.61
N GLY A 34 -14.03 10.94 -0.29
CA GLY A 34 -13.54 11.00 1.09
C GLY A 34 -13.31 9.66 1.77
N PHE A 35 -13.66 8.54 1.12
CA PHE A 35 -13.31 7.20 1.61
C PHE A 35 -11.92 6.78 1.12
N LEU A 36 -11.11 6.31 2.05
CA LEU A 36 -9.85 5.62 1.78
C LEU A 36 -9.92 4.21 2.34
N THR A 37 -9.57 3.22 1.54
CA THR A 37 -9.45 1.82 1.97
C THR A 37 -8.16 1.25 1.45
N ASP A 38 -7.44 0.53 2.31
CA ASP A 38 -6.32 -0.32 1.92
C ASP A 38 -6.46 -1.66 2.64
N VAL A 39 -6.48 -2.74 1.86
CA VAL A 39 -6.42 -4.12 2.35
C VAL A 39 -5.13 -4.72 1.82
N SER A 40 -4.18 -4.94 2.71
CA SER A 40 -2.81 -5.30 2.40
C SER A 40 -2.41 -6.61 3.05
N TYR A 41 -1.79 -7.49 2.26
CA TYR A 41 -0.90 -8.53 2.76
C TYR A 41 0.54 -8.03 2.67
N VAL A 42 1.21 -7.90 3.81
CA VAL A 42 2.57 -7.40 3.93
C VAL A 42 3.51 -8.55 4.25
N VAL A 43 4.64 -8.59 3.55
CA VAL A 43 5.70 -9.57 3.76
C VAL A 43 7.04 -8.86 3.86
N ASP A 44 7.75 -9.08 4.96
CA ASP A 44 9.13 -8.67 5.16
C ASP A 44 10.04 -9.91 5.20
N THR A 45 10.76 -10.10 4.10
CA THR A 45 11.68 -11.23 3.93
C THR A 45 12.99 -11.09 4.71
N VAL A 46 13.37 -9.88 5.12
CA VAL A 46 14.59 -9.62 5.90
C VAL A 46 14.36 -10.04 7.36
N HIS A 47 13.19 -9.66 7.92
CA HIS A 47 12.86 -9.93 9.32
C HIS A 47 12.03 -11.21 9.53
N GLN A 48 11.66 -11.90 8.45
CA GLN A 48 10.80 -13.10 8.48
C GLN A 48 9.42 -12.82 9.13
N VAL A 49 8.80 -11.72 8.72
CA VAL A 49 7.52 -11.24 9.23
C VAL A 49 6.51 -11.15 8.08
N ASP A 50 5.28 -11.56 8.35
CA ASP A 50 4.15 -11.38 7.46
C ASP A 50 2.88 -11.06 8.25
N TYR A 51 1.97 -10.29 7.66
CA TYR A 51 0.69 -9.96 8.29
C TYR A 51 -0.30 -9.40 7.27
N PHE A 52 -1.58 -9.46 7.64
CA PHE A 52 -2.63 -8.71 6.98
C PHE A 52 -2.92 -7.44 7.77
N LEU A 53 -3.09 -6.32 7.07
CA LEU A 53 -3.55 -5.06 7.63
C LEU A 53 -4.63 -4.48 6.71
N SER A 54 -5.77 -4.12 7.30
CA SER A 54 -6.85 -3.45 6.60
C SER A 54 -7.32 -2.23 7.37
N ALA A 55 -7.57 -1.14 6.67
CA ALA A 55 -8.19 0.05 7.23
C ALA A 55 -9.13 0.69 6.21
N THR A 56 -10.25 1.20 6.70
CA THR A 56 -11.15 2.08 5.95
C THR A 56 -11.36 3.35 6.76
N LEU A 57 -11.11 4.50 6.13
CA LEU A 57 -11.28 5.82 6.71
C LEU A 57 -12.32 6.59 5.90
N TYR A 58 -13.06 7.43 6.59
CA TYR A 58 -13.87 8.47 5.98
C TYR A 58 -13.37 9.82 6.47
N VAL A 59 -12.85 10.63 5.56
CA VAL A 59 -12.19 11.91 5.86
C VAL A 59 -12.89 13.02 5.06
N ASN A 60 -14.00 13.48 5.61
CA ASN A 60 -14.82 14.53 5.01
C ASN A 60 -15.35 15.48 6.10
N SER A 61 -14.55 16.48 6.47
CA SER A 61 -14.87 17.38 7.58
C SER A 61 -16.05 18.32 7.30
N ASP A 62 -16.29 18.73 6.05
CA ASP A 62 -17.43 19.59 5.70
C ASP A 62 -18.75 18.81 5.52
N GLY A 63 -18.65 17.48 5.39
CA GLY A 63 -19.77 16.56 5.26
C GLY A 63 -20.49 16.62 3.90
N VAL A 64 -19.98 17.39 2.94
CA VAL A 64 -20.54 17.51 1.60
C VAL A 64 -19.96 16.39 0.73
N VAL A 65 -20.83 15.60 0.11
CA VAL A 65 -20.42 14.54 -0.81
C VAL A 65 -20.57 15.03 -2.24
N ASN A 66 -19.64 14.64 -3.10
CA ASN A 66 -19.60 14.93 -4.54
C ASN A 66 -19.30 16.41 -4.88
N ASP A 67 -18.52 17.10 -4.05
CA ASP A 67 -18.03 18.45 -4.34
C ASP A 67 -16.50 18.51 -4.55
N SER A 68 -15.85 17.34 -4.50
CA SER A 68 -14.41 17.15 -4.64
C SER A 68 -13.56 17.83 -3.57
N LYS A 69 -14.14 18.13 -2.40
CA LYS A 69 -13.41 18.66 -1.23
C LYS A 69 -13.45 17.62 -0.12
N TYR A 70 -12.31 16.97 0.09
CA TYR A 70 -12.17 15.95 1.11
C TYR A 70 -10.79 16.07 1.74
N ASP A 71 -10.60 15.44 2.89
CA ASP A 71 -9.38 15.57 3.69
C ASP A 71 -8.39 14.41 3.45
N GLU A 72 -8.39 13.78 2.26
CA GLU A 72 -7.52 12.61 2.02
C GLU A 72 -6.04 12.99 2.05
N GLU A 73 -5.65 14.09 1.40
CA GLU A 73 -4.24 14.49 1.34
C GLU A 73 -3.70 14.98 2.69
N THR A 74 -4.52 15.69 3.45
CA THR A 74 -4.11 16.36 4.70
C THR A 74 -4.24 15.46 5.92
N ILE A 75 -5.24 14.56 5.94
CA ILE A 75 -5.54 13.70 7.10
C ILE A 75 -5.46 12.21 6.71
N GLY A 76 -6.12 11.81 5.64
CA GLY A 76 -6.31 10.40 5.28
C GLY A 76 -5.03 9.63 4.98
N PHE A 77 -4.27 10.03 3.95
CA PHE A 77 -3.02 9.39 3.57
C PHE A 77 -1.96 9.47 4.68
N PRO A 78 -1.75 10.63 5.37
CA PRO A 78 -0.85 10.69 6.51
C PRO A 78 -1.24 9.70 7.62
N PHE A 79 -2.52 9.60 7.97
CA PHE A 79 -2.99 8.64 8.98
C PHE A 79 -2.69 7.20 8.58
N LEU A 80 -3.01 6.80 7.34
CA LEU A 80 -2.75 5.43 6.87
C LEU A 80 -1.25 5.11 6.89
N ARG A 81 -0.40 6.05 6.45
CA ARG A 81 1.06 5.87 6.51
C ARG A 81 1.54 5.64 7.94
N GLU A 82 1.13 6.49 8.88
CA GLU A 82 1.53 6.34 10.30
C GLU A 82 1.02 5.03 10.90
N LEU A 83 -0.22 4.66 10.62
CA LEU A 83 -0.77 3.36 11.05
C LEU A 83 0.04 2.20 10.50
N GLY A 84 0.40 2.24 9.21
CA GLY A 84 1.23 1.23 8.55
C GLY A 84 2.59 1.08 9.22
N GLY A 85 3.27 2.20 9.47
CA GLY A 85 4.56 2.22 10.16
C GLY A 85 4.49 1.67 11.59
N LEU A 86 3.47 2.07 12.36
CA LEU A 86 3.28 1.59 13.74
C LEU A 86 3.00 0.10 13.80
N VAL A 87 2.13 -0.42 12.93
CA VAL A 87 1.84 -1.86 12.87
C VAL A 87 3.07 -2.64 12.42
N HIS A 88 3.81 -2.13 11.43
CA HIS A 88 5.04 -2.77 10.98
C HIS A 88 6.06 -2.87 12.12
N GLN A 89 6.32 -1.77 12.83
CA GLN A 89 7.23 -1.74 13.97
C GLN A 89 6.80 -2.73 15.07
N TYR A 90 5.50 -2.78 15.38
CA TYR A 90 4.97 -3.75 16.34
C TYR A 90 5.24 -5.19 15.89
N GLU A 91 5.02 -5.50 14.61
CA GLU A 91 5.23 -6.85 14.07
C GLU A 91 6.71 -7.27 14.02
N LEU A 92 7.65 -6.32 13.93
CA LEU A 92 9.10 -6.58 14.07
C LEU A 92 9.49 -7.00 15.49
N GLU A 93 8.83 -6.45 16.51
CA GLU A 93 9.13 -6.70 17.93
C GLU A 93 8.31 -7.85 18.53
N ARG A 94 7.23 -8.26 17.85
CA ARG A 94 6.28 -9.26 18.34
C ARG A 94 6.94 -10.64 18.48
N ASN A 95 6.91 -11.17 19.70
CA ASN A 95 7.26 -12.57 19.94
C ASN A 95 6.25 -13.51 19.28
N ARG A 96 6.68 -14.22 18.24
CA ARG A 96 5.86 -15.18 17.50
C ARG A 96 6.19 -16.62 17.91
N ARG A 97 5.16 -17.39 18.28
CA ARG A 97 5.29 -18.84 18.51
C ARG A 97 5.63 -19.59 17.22
N PHE A 98 5.13 -19.11 16.09
CA PHE A 98 5.36 -19.68 14.77
C PHE A 98 5.85 -18.59 13.82
N ARG A 99 7.02 -18.81 13.21
CA ARG A 99 7.56 -17.91 12.20
C ARG A 99 7.16 -18.38 10.80
N PRO A 100 6.75 -17.47 9.91
CA PRO A 100 6.40 -17.83 8.54
C PRO A 100 7.65 -18.32 7.78
N THR A 101 7.46 -19.30 6.90
CA THR A 101 8.49 -19.65 5.91
C THR A 101 8.18 -18.88 4.63
N LEU A 102 8.97 -17.84 4.36
CA LEU A 102 8.70 -16.92 3.25
C LEU A 102 9.44 -17.34 1.99
N GLY A 103 8.73 -17.96 1.04
CA GLY A 103 9.27 -18.36 -0.27
C GLY A 103 9.44 -17.20 -1.28
N LEU A 104 9.52 -15.96 -0.81
CA LEU A 104 9.53 -14.76 -1.65
C LEU A 104 10.92 -14.11 -1.78
N GLN A 105 11.94 -14.67 -1.14
CA GLN A 105 13.31 -14.15 -1.24
C GLN A 105 13.82 -14.28 -2.68
N GLY A 106 14.26 -13.16 -3.27
CA GLY A 106 14.78 -13.12 -4.64
C GLY A 106 13.73 -13.18 -5.77
N VAL A 107 12.44 -13.38 -5.47
CA VAL A 107 11.37 -13.38 -6.49
C VAL A 107 11.25 -11.99 -7.10
N ARG A 108 11.25 -11.82 -8.42
CA ARG A 108 11.07 -10.48 -9.03
C ARG A 108 9.63 -10.29 -9.46
N TYR A 109 9.13 -9.06 -9.41
CA TYR A 109 7.88 -8.75 -10.13
C TYR A 109 8.09 -9.01 -11.61
N GLU A 110 7.04 -9.50 -12.26
CA GLU A 110 7.06 -9.64 -13.71
C GLU A 110 7.24 -8.27 -14.34
N THR A 111 8.22 -8.18 -15.23
CA THR A 111 8.39 -7.01 -16.08
C THR A 111 7.70 -7.27 -17.39
N ARG A 112 7.05 -6.25 -17.97
CA ARG A 112 6.46 -6.35 -19.29
C ARG A 112 7.49 -6.89 -20.29
N ASN A 113 7.10 -7.93 -21.04
CA ASN A 113 7.91 -8.46 -22.11
C ASN A 113 8.19 -7.34 -23.13
N TRP A 114 9.46 -7.14 -23.49
CA TRP A 114 9.88 -6.11 -24.43
C TRP A 114 9.33 -6.33 -25.86
N LEU A 115 8.91 -7.56 -26.18
CA LEU A 115 8.21 -7.92 -27.43
C LEU A 115 6.69 -7.69 -27.35
N ASP A 116 6.12 -7.43 -26.17
CA ASP A 116 4.69 -7.17 -26.03
C ASP A 116 4.35 -5.81 -26.63
N SER A 117 3.67 -5.83 -27.79
CA SER A 117 3.26 -4.64 -28.54
C SER A 117 1.87 -4.13 -28.18
N ARG A 118 1.12 -4.82 -27.31
CA ARG A 118 -0.23 -4.38 -26.90
C ARG A 118 -0.13 -3.00 -26.28
N PRO A 119 -1.02 -2.04 -26.57
CA PRO A 119 -0.95 -0.73 -25.94
C PRO A 119 -0.98 -0.88 -24.42
N ALA A 120 -0.05 -0.21 -23.71
CA ALA A 120 -0.24 -0.03 -22.28
C ALA A 120 -1.59 0.67 -22.07
N THR A 121 -2.39 0.23 -21.11
CA THR A 121 -3.59 0.98 -20.72
C THR A 121 -3.15 2.36 -20.25
N ARG A 122 -3.32 3.37 -21.12
CA ARG A 122 -2.88 4.74 -20.84
C ARG A 122 -3.93 5.51 -20.04
N ASN A 123 -5.18 5.24 -20.34
CA ASN A 123 -6.35 5.78 -19.68
C ASN A 123 -7.23 4.59 -19.30
N ALA A 124 -7.45 4.38 -18.01
CA ALA A 124 -8.51 3.53 -17.51
C ALA A 124 -9.59 4.49 -17.01
N ASP A 125 -10.77 4.42 -17.61
CA ASP A 125 -11.96 5.10 -17.10
C ASP A 125 -12.63 4.14 -16.10
N ASN A 126 -12.87 4.60 -14.87
CA ASN A 126 -13.54 3.83 -13.82
C ASN A 126 -15.00 4.24 -13.73
#